data_AF-A0A5Q0TRY8-F1
#
_entry.id   AF-A0A5Q0TRY8-F1
#
_cell.length_a   1.000
_cell.length_b   1.000
_cell.length_c   1.000
_cell.angle_alpha   90.00
_cell.angle_beta   90.00
_cell.angle_gamma   90.00
#
_symmetry.space_group_name_H-M   'P 1'
#
loop_
_entity.id
_entity.type
_entity.pdbx_description
1 polymer ?
#
loop_
_entity_poly.entity_id
_entity_poly.type
_entity_poly.pdbx_seq_one_letter_code
_entity_poly.pdbx_strand_id
1 'polypeptide(L)'
;MPIIVRKVHKKDDGSTVWIRVGESPPVIKDGNVIDGGFFIRVGDDKSDKIIRLSDQEALDIAYRIIEAYRRHVRIYAKLDELSYEEYKRRKEVIKDEDEDEIEKIEEKKNLTPEKIETELIKYLITVGGETTLDKIREDLGEEYAAYLKTMKNKGIRVEGIKVKLDSNLKDT
;
A
#
# COMPACT_ATOMS: atom_id res chain seq x y z
N MET A 1 23.69 25.39 -10.04
CA MET A 1 23.61 23.92 -9.91
C MET A 1 22.26 23.43 -10.42
N PRO A 2 22.19 22.90 -11.65
CA PRO A 2 21.02 22.16 -12.14
C PRO A 2 20.56 21.09 -11.15
N ILE A 3 19.24 20.93 -11.02
CA ILE A 3 18.63 19.89 -10.17
C ILE A 3 18.24 18.73 -11.07
N ILE A 4 18.85 17.57 -10.84
CA ILE A 4 18.59 16.33 -11.57
C ILE A 4 17.39 15.61 -10.94
N VAL A 5 17.33 15.59 -9.60
CA VAL A 5 16.26 14.94 -8.85
C VAL A 5 15.73 15.89 -7.79
N ARG A 6 14.41 15.96 -7.66
CA ARG A 6 13.74 16.66 -6.56
C ARG A 6 12.60 15.82 -6.03
N LYS A 7 12.62 15.51 -4.74
CA LYS A 7 11.47 14.94 -4.04
C LYS A 7 11.15 15.82 -2.84
N VAL A 8 9.88 16.18 -2.71
CA VAL A 8 9.33 16.89 -1.56
C VAL A 8 8.28 15.99 -0.94
N HIS A 9 8.26 15.92 0.37
CA HIS A 9 7.25 15.24 1.16
C HIS A 9 6.69 16.22 2.18
N LYS A 10 5.36 16.36 2.18
CA LYS A 10 4.64 17.17 3.16
C LYS A 10 4.14 16.24 4.25
N LYS A 11 4.49 16.55 5.49
CA LYS A 11 4.07 15.81 6.67
C LYS A 11 2.64 16.20 7.06
N ASP A 12 2.02 15.38 7.90
CA ASP A 12 0.66 15.60 8.41
C ASP A 12 0.55 16.87 9.25
N ASP A 13 1.64 17.29 9.91
CA ASP A 13 1.74 18.55 10.66
C ASP A 13 1.87 19.80 9.77
N GLY A 14 1.88 19.61 8.43
CA GLY A 14 1.99 20.67 7.44
C GLY A 14 3.42 21.04 7.06
N SER A 15 4.44 20.57 7.79
CA SER A 15 5.85 20.82 7.49
C SER A 15 6.34 20.05 6.27
N THR A 16 7.43 20.49 5.65
CA THR A 16 8.02 19.81 4.48
C THR A 16 9.42 19.31 4.75
N VAL A 17 9.72 18.15 4.17
CA VAL A 17 11.08 17.61 4.04
C VAL A 17 11.35 17.31 2.58
N TRP A 18 12.60 17.47 2.17
CA TRP A 18 12.95 17.33 0.76
C TRP A 18 14.36 16.81 0.59
N ILE A 19 14.55 16.13 -0.55
CA ILE A 19 15.84 15.74 -1.06
C ILE A 19 15.99 16.28 -2.49
N ARG A 20 17.16 16.82 -2.79
CA ARG A 20 17.56 17.28 -4.12
C ARG A 20 18.90 16.67 -4.47
N VAL A 21 19.03 16.20 -5.69
CA VAL A 21 20.32 15.83 -6.27
C VAL A 21 20.59 16.79 -7.41
N GLY A 22 21.77 17.38 -7.41
CA GLY A 22 22.19 18.30 -8.46
C GLY A 22 23.63 18.07 -8.84
N GLU A 23 24.01 18.66 -9.96
CA GLU A 23 25.39 18.67 -10.43
C GLU A 23 25.84 20.09 -10.70
N SER A 24 27.13 20.33 -10.54
CA SER A 24 27.80 21.50 -11.09
C SER A 24 28.80 21.01 -12.14
N PRO A 25 28.77 21.53 -13.37
CA PRO A 25 29.73 21.16 -14.40
C PRO A 25 31.17 21.33 -13.91
N PRO A 26 32.10 20.44 -14.31
CA PRO A 26 33.50 20.58 -13.97
C PRO A 26 34.09 21.85 -14.60
N VAL A 27 34.83 22.61 -13.80
CA VAL A 27 35.58 23.79 -14.26
C VAL A 27 37.05 23.39 -14.38
N ILE A 28 37.60 23.53 -15.58
CA ILE A 28 39.01 23.23 -15.86
C ILE A 28 39.79 24.54 -15.90
N LYS A 29 40.90 24.61 -15.17
CA LYS A 29 41.87 25.69 -15.25
C LYS A 29 43.27 25.11 -15.31
N ASP A 30 44.06 25.57 -16.28
CA ASP A 30 45.44 25.12 -16.50
C ASP A 30 45.58 23.59 -16.62
N GLY A 31 44.60 22.94 -17.27
CA GLY A 31 44.56 21.48 -17.47
C GLY A 31 44.08 20.66 -16.26
N ASN A 32 43.80 21.30 -15.13
CA ASN A 32 43.31 20.63 -13.92
C ASN A 32 41.84 20.98 -13.64
N VAL A 33 41.07 20.01 -13.13
CA VAL A 33 39.72 20.24 -12.63
C VAL A 33 39.81 20.96 -11.28
N ILE A 34 39.33 22.20 -11.22
CA ILE A 34 39.40 23.06 -10.03
C ILE A 34 38.07 23.14 -9.27
N ASP A 35 36.94 22.88 -9.93
CA ASP A 35 35.62 22.92 -9.30
C ASP A 35 34.62 22.03 -10.08
N GLY A 36 33.43 21.80 -9.51
CA GLY A 36 32.37 20.96 -10.06
C GLY A 36 32.20 19.62 -9.33
N GLY A 37 31.05 18.97 -9.53
CA GLY A 37 30.75 17.68 -8.90
C GLY A 37 29.27 17.45 -8.65
N PHE A 38 28.96 16.32 -8.01
CA PHE A 38 27.60 15.96 -7.62
C PHE A 38 27.31 16.36 -6.19
N PHE A 39 26.07 16.76 -5.94
CA PHE A 39 25.63 17.22 -4.64
C PHE A 39 24.30 16.60 -4.26
N ILE A 40 24.24 16.08 -3.05
CA ILE A 40 22.99 15.69 -2.39
C ILE A 40 22.65 16.77 -1.37
N ARG A 41 21.45 17.32 -1.47
CA ARG A 41 20.92 18.30 -0.54
C ARG A 41 19.69 17.74 0.14
N VAL A 42 19.72 17.65 1.46
CA VAL A 42 18.59 17.20 2.28
C VAL A 42 18.23 18.32 3.22
N GLY A 43 16.95 18.66 3.31
CA GLY A 43 16.51 19.75 4.16
C GLY A 43 15.04 19.66 4.53
N ASP A 44 14.66 20.58 5.38
CA ASP A 44 13.30 20.84 5.83
C ASP A 44 12.96 22.33 5.68
N ASP A 45 11.92 22.79 6.36
CA ASP A 45 11.50 24.19 6.34
C ASP A 45 12.46 25.12 7.10
N LYS A 46 13.34 24.58 7.96
CA LYS A 46 14.21 25.36 8.85
C LYS A 46 15.64 25.42 8.34
N SER A 47 16.13 24.31 7.78
CA SER A 47 17.54 24.17 7.42
C SER A 47 17.76 23.14 6.33
N ASP A 48 18.96 23.16 5.78
CA ASP A 48 19.40 22.15 4.83
C ASP A 48 20.87 21.81 5.02
N LYS A 49 21.23 20.62 4.55
CA LYS A 49 22.58 20.07 4.52
C LYS A 49 22.93 19.79 3.07
N ILE A 50 24.11 20.23 2.65
CA ILE A 50 24.68 19.94 1.33
C ILE A 50 25.85 18.98 1.53
N ILE A 51 25.84 17.88 0.77
CA ILE A 51 26.89 16.88 0.73
C ILE A 51 27.45 16.89 -0.68
N ARG A 52 28.72 17.25 -0.84
CA ARG A 52 29.45 17.07 -2.10
C ARG A 52 29.93 15.63 -2.16
N LEU A 53 29.69 14.97 -3.29
CA LEU A 53 30.19 13.64 -3.57
C LEU A 53 31.48 13.74 -4.37
N SER A 54 32.42 12.84 -4.09
CA SER A 54 33.48 12.51 -5.05
C SER A 54 32.90 11.78 -6.26
N ASP A 55 33.66 11.75 -7.35
CA ASP A 55 33.24 11.05 -8.58
C ASP A 55 33.00 9.55 -8.32
N GLN A 56 33.84 8.92 -7.50
CA GLN A 56 33.70 7.51 -7.15
C GLN A 56 32.45 7.22 -6.32
N GLU A 57 32.13 8.09 -5.35
CA GLU A 57 30.91 7.97 -4.55
C GLU A 57 29.65 8.19 -5.40
N ALA A 58 29.67 9.20 -6.27
CA ALA A 58 28.57 9.47 -7.19
C ALA A 58 28.31 8.27 -8.12
N LEU A 59 29.38 7.68 -8.66
CA LEU A 59 29.30 6.51 -9.53
C LEU A 59 28.78 5.26 -8.78
N ASP A 60 29.29 4.98 -7.58
CA ASP A 60 28.83 3.85 -6.75
C ASP A 60 27.33 3.98 -6.42
N ILE A 61 26.89 5.17 -5.99
CA ILE A 61 25.47 5.42 -5.70
C ILE A 61 24.60 5.19 -6.93
N ALA A 62 25.03 5.70 -8.10
CA ALA A 62 24.28 5.52 -9.35
C ALA A 62 24.12 4.03 -9.70
N TYR A 63 25.20 3.25 -9.63
CA TYR A 63 25.13 1.81 -9.89
C TYR A 63 24.24 1.08 -8.89
N ARG A 64 24.33 1.40 -7.60
CA ARG A 64 23.47 0.79 -6.57
C ARG A 64 21.98 1.07 -6.81
N ILE A 65 21.63 2.29 -7.22
CA ILE A 65 20.24 2.64 -7.56
C ILE A 65 19.76 1.84 -8.78
N ILE A 66 20.58 1.76 -9.83
CA ILE A 66 20.24 1.01 -11.05
C ILE A 66 20.03 -0.48 -10.73
N GLU A 67 20.92 -1.10 -9.97
CA GLU A 67 20.80 -2.51 -9.60
C GLU A 67 19.62 -2.77 -8.67
N ALA A 68 19.36 -1.89 -7.71
CA ALA A 68 18.18 -1.97 -6.85
C ALA A 68 16.89 -1.89 -7.67
N TYR A 69 16.82 -0.97 -8.64
CA TYR A 69 15.69 -0.84 -9.56
C TYR A 69 15.50 -2.10 -10.41
N ARG A 70 16.58 -2.60 -11.04
CA ARG A 70 16.55 -3.85 -11.84
C ARG A 70 16.03 -5.03 -11.01
N ARG A 71 16.49 -5.17 -9.77
CA ARG A 71 16.01 -6.21 -8.86
C ARG A 71 14.53 -6.01 -8.52
N HIS A 72 14.12 -4.80 -8.20
CA HIS A 72 12.73 -4.48 -7.86
C HIS A 72 11.78 -4.84 -9.01
N VAL A 73 12.09 -4.40 -10.23
CA VAL A 73 11.26 -4.71 -11.41
C VAL A 73 11.21 -6.21 -11.70
N ARG A 74 12.35 -6.93 -11.60
CA ARG A 74 12.35 -8.39 -11.79
C ARG A 74 11.52 -9.12 -10.73
N ILE A 75 11.61 -8.71 -9.47
CA ILE A 75 10.79 -9.28 -8.39
C ILE A 75 9.32 -8.98 -8.67
N TYR A 76 8.99 -7.75 -9.05
CA TYR A 76 7.62 -7.35 -9.37
C TYR A 76 7.04 -8.17 -10.52
N ALA A 77 7.78 -8.32 -11.62
CA ALA A 77 7.39 -9.16 -12.75
C ALA A 77 7.20 -10.63 -12.37
N LYS A 78 8.07 -11.18 -11.51
CA LYS A 78 7.90 -12.55 -10.98
C LYS A 78 6.67 -12.68 -10.10
N LEU A 79 6.39 -11.71 -9.24
CA LEU A 79 5.20 -11.70 -8.41
C LEU A 79 3.93 -11.60 -9.26
N ASP A 80 3.97 -10.83 -10.35
CA ASP A 80 2.87 -10.72 -11.32
C ASP A 80 2.65 -12.05 -12.06
N GLU A 81 3.73 -12.69 -12.53
CA GLU A 81 3.68 -14.02 -13.17
C GLU A 81 3.16 -15.10 -12.20
N LEU A 82 3.64 -15.12 -10.97
CA LEU A 82 3.15 -16.03 -9.92
C LEU A 82 1.67 -15.76 -9.59
N SER A 83 1.26 -14.49 -9.52
CA SER A 83 -0.14 -14.12 -9.31
C SER A 83 -1.03 -14.58 -10.47
N TYR A 84 -0.53 -14.49 -11.70
CA TYR A 84 -1.22 -14.99 -12.89
C TYR A 84 -1.30 -16.52 -12.93
N GLU A 85 -0.22 -17.22 -12.57
CA GLU A 85 -0.22 -18.68 -12.45
C GLU A 85 -1.17 -19.17 -11.35
N GLU A 86 -1.19 -18.51 -10.19
CA GLU A 86 -2.15 -18.79 -9.12
C GLU A 86 -3.58 -18.54 -9.58
N TYR A 87 -3.84 -17.44 -10.29
CA TYR A 87 -5.15 -17.18 -10.89
C TYR A 87 -5.55 -18.27 -11.87
N LYS A 88 -4.64 -18.71 -12.74
CA LYS A 88 -4.89 -19.78 -13.70
C LYS A 88 -5.15 -21.11 -13.01
N ARG A 89 -4.34 -21.50 -12.01
CA ARG A 89 -4.56 -22.72 -11.22
C ARG A 89 -5.89 -22.69 -10.49
N ARG A 90 -6.23 -21.57 -9.83
CA ARG A 90 -7.55 -21.41 -9.19
C ARG A 90 -8.67 -21.56 -10.22
N LYS A 91 -8.54 -20.95 -11.40
CA LYS A 91 -9.53 -21.06 -12.48
C LYS A 91 -9.63 -22.46 -13.10
N GLU A 92 -8.53 -23.22 -13.13
CA GLU A 92 -8.52 -24.61 -13.57
C GLU A 92 -9.12 -25.55 -12.52
N VAL A 93 -8.82 -25.35 -11.22
CA VAL A 93 -9.48 -26.08 -10.12
C VAL A 93 -11.00 -25.80 -10.10
N ILE A 94 -11.41 -24.55 -10.35
CA ILE A 94 -12.83 -24.16 -10.48
C ILE A 94 -13.52 -24.81 -11.70
N LYS A 95 -12.78 -25.29 -12.71
CA LYS A 95 -13.38 -26.04 -13.82
C LYS A 95 -13.64 -27.51 -13.48
N ASP A 96 -12.95 -28.03 -12.47
CA ASP A 96 -13.00 -29.45 -12.07
C ASP A 96 -13.93 -29.69 -10.85
N GLU A 97 -14.43 -28.63 -10.19
CA GLU A 97 -15.40 -28.69 -9.10
C GLU A 97 -16.75 -28.08 -9.53
N ASP A 98 -17.84 -28.75 -9.16
CA ASP A 98 -19.23 -28.58 -9.63
C ASP A 98 -19.74 -27.11 -9.70
N GLU A 99 -20.64 -26.84 -10.66
CA GLU A 99 -21.20 -25.51 -11.01
C GLU A 99 -21.68 -24.66 -9.80
N ASP A 100 -21.99 -25.27 -8.66
CA ASP A 100 -22.45 -24.62 -7.43
C ASP A 100 -21.36 -23.79 -6.70
N GLU A 101 -20.07 -24.05 -6.92
CA GLU A 101 -18.99 -23.23 -6.32
C GLU A 101 -18.67 -21.96 -7.12
N ILE A 102 -18.96 -21.95 -8.42
CA ILE A 102 -18.73 -20.79 -9.29
C ILE A 102 -19.63 -19.62 -8.87
N GLU A 103 -20.89 -19.88 -8.52
CA GLU A 103 -21.83 -18.86 -8.04
C GLU A 103 -21.33 -18.19 -6.75
N LYS A 104 -20.82 -18.97 -5.79
CA LYS A 104 -20.28 -18.47 -4.51
C LYS A 104 -19.00 -17.66 -4.69
N ILE A 105 -18.18 -17.97 -5.70
CA ILE A 105 -16.91 -17.27 -5.98
C ILE A 105 -17.16 -15.96 -6.72
N GLU A 106 -18.14 -15.90 -7.64
CA GLU A 106 -18.52 -14.65 -8.30
C GLU A 106 -19.24 -13.67 -7.37
N GLU A 107 -20.00 -14.16 -6.39
CA GLU A 107 -20.49 -13.35 -5.28
C GLU A 107 -19.32 -12.77 -4.48
N LYS A 108 -18.32 -13.60 -4.09
CA LYS A 108 -17.11 -13.16 -3.36
C LYS A 108 -16.29 -12.09 -4.08
N LYS A 109 -16.14 -12.19 -5.40
CA LYS A 109 -15.43 -11.18 -6.21
C LYS A 109 -16.17 -9.83 -6.31
N ASN A 110 -17.46 -9.80 -6.03
CA ASN A 110 -18.31 -8.61 -6.11
C ASN A 110 -18.60 -7.97 -4.75
N LEU A 111 -17.93 -8.36 -3.66
CA LEU A 111 -18.05 -7.71 -2.35
C LEU A 111 -17.39 -6.32 -2.37
N THR A 112 -18.16 -5.34 -2.83
CA THR A 112 -17.91 -3.94 -2.48
C THR A 112 -18.09 -3.75 -0.97
N PRO A 113 -17.36 -2.82 -0.33
CA PRO A 113 -17.56 -2.47 1.09
C PRO A 113 -19.03 -2.29 1.48
N GLU A 114 -19.84 -1.69 0.61
CA GLU A 114 -21.27 -1.45 0.81
C GLU A 114 -22.11 -2.73 0.92
N LYS A 115 -21.72 -3.80 0.20
CA LYS A 115 -22.39 -5.10 0.28
C LYS A 115 -22.02 -5.85 1.55
N ILE A 116 -20.73 -5.84 1.91
CA ILE A 116 -20.23 -6.37 3.19
C ILE A 116 -20.99 -5.69 4.34
N GLU A 117 -21.12 -4.37 4.31
CA GLU A 117 -21.87 -3.59 5.30
C GLU A 117 -23.34 -4.01 5.39
N THR A 118 -24.02 -4.11 4.25
CA THR A 118 -25.44 -4.47 4.19
C THR A 118 -25.70 -5.87 4.72
N GLU A 119 -24.84 -6.83 4.37
CA GLU A 119 -24.96 -8.22 4.81
C GLU A 119 -24.62 -8.39 6.29
N LEU A 120 -23.60 -7.69 6.79
CA LEU A 120 -23.30 -7.64 8.22
C LEU A 120 -24.47 -7.09 9.03
N ILE A 121 -25.10 -6.00 8.56
CA ILE A 121 -26.27 -5.42 9.22
C ILE A 121 -27.44 -6.42 9.23
N LYS A 122 -27.76 -7.03 8.09
CA LYS A 122 -28.82 -8.04 7.99
C LYS A 122 -28.57 -9.22 8.93
N TYR A 123 -27.36 -9.77 8.91
CA TYR A 123 -26.97 -10.87 9.79
C TYR A 123 -27.05 -10.46 11.26
N LEU A 124 -26.59 -9.27 11.62
CA LEU A 124 -26.71 -8.77 12.99
C LEU A 124 -28.18 -8.62 13.42
N ILE A 125 -29.07 -8.18 12.54
CA ILE A 125 -30.51 -8.14 12.82
C ILE A 125 -31.06 -9.56 13.04
N THR A 126 -30.71 -10.53 12.19
CA THR A 126 -31.23 -11.90 12.30
C THR A 126 -30.79 -12.61 13.58
N VAL A 127 -29.58 -12.34 14.07
CA VAL A 127 -29.06 -12.89 15.33
C VAL A 127 -29.46 -12.09 16.58
N GLY A 128 -30.33 -11.08 16.45
CA GLY A 128 -30.87 -10.31 17.59
C GLY A 128 -30.05 -9.09 18.01
N GLY A 129 -29.15 -8.62 17.15
CA GLY A 129 -28.43 -7.34 17.28
C GLY A 129 -27.08 -7.41 18.00
N GLU A 130 -26.64 -8.58 18.48
CA GLU A 130 -25.32 -8.80 19.08
C GLU A 130 -24.78 -10.20 18.75
N THR A 131 -23.50 -10.27 18.40
CA THR A 131 -22.76 -11.52 18.16
C THR A 131 -21.27 -11.34 18.48
N THR A 132 -20.42 -12.32 18.14
CA THR A 132 -18.96 -12.24 18.28
C THR A 132 -18.26 -12.25 16.91
N LEU A 133 -17.04 -11.72 16.86
CA LEU A 133 -16.18 -11.78 15.67
C LEU A 133 -15.95 -13.20 15.18
N ASP A 134 -15.82 -14.16 16.11
CA ASP A 134 -15.61 -15.57 15.75
C ASP A 134 -16.84 -16.19 15.08
N LYS A 135 -18.05 -15.85 15.55
CA LYS A 135 -19.29 -16.28 14.89
C LYS A 135 -19.47 -15.64 13.52
N ILE A 136 -19.10 -14.37 13.36
CA ILE A 136 -19.12 -13.71 12.04
C ILE A 136 -18.13 -14.38 11.09
N ARG A 137 -16.94 -14.75 11.58
CA ARG A 137 -15.96 -15.50 10.78
C ARG A 137 -16.50 -16.87 10.37
N GLU A 138 -17.17 -17.57 11.28
CA GLU A 138 -17.75 -18.90 11.03
C GLU A 138 -18.91 -18.85 10.04
N ASP A 139 -19.83 -17.89 10.22
CA ASP A 139 -21.09 -17.84 9.47
C ASP A 139 -20.99 -17.05 8.14
N LEU A 140 -20.19 -15.98 8.11
CA LEU A 140 -20.05 -15.10 6.93
C LEU A 140 -18.67 -15.21 6.26
N GLY A 141 -17.62 -15.54 7.02
CA GLY A 141 -16.27 -15.75 6.52
C GLY A 141 -15.24 -14.70 6.97
N GLU A 142 -13.96 -14.98 6.70
CA GLU A 142 -12.84 -14.14 7.15
C GLU A 142 -12.89 -12.71 6.60
N GLU A 143 -13.42 -12.52 5.39
CA GLU A 143 -13.49 -11.21 4.72
C GLU A 143 -14.35 -10.22 5.52
N TYR A 144 -15.48 -10.68 6.05
CA TYR A 144 -16.40 -9.88 6.87
C TYR A 144 -15.80 -9.56 8.25
N ALA A 145 -15.12 -10.53 8.87
CA ALA A 145 -14.42 -10.33 10.14
C ALA A 145 -13.22 -9.38 10.01
N ALA A 146 -12.49 -9.46 8.90
CA ALA A 146 -11.39 -8.57 8.58
C ALA A 146 -11.88 -7.14 8.30
N TYR A 147 -13.01 -7.01 7.61
CA TYR A 147 -13.63 -5.72 7.32
C TYR A 147 -14.06 -4.96 8.59
N LEU A 148 -14.62 -5.66 9.58
CA LEU A 148 -15.00 -5.07 10.86
C LEU A 148 -13.83 -4.44 11.63
N LYS A 149 -12.58 -4.89 11.38
CA LYS A 149 -11.38 -4.31 12.00
C LYS A 149 -10.95 -2.99 11.35
N THR A 150 -11.35 -2.75 10.10
CA THR A 150 -10.94 -1.57 9.33
C THR A 150 -12.04 -0.52 9.24
N MET A 151 -13.27 -0.86 9.64
CA MET A 151 -14.41 0.04 9.60
C MET A 151 -14.31 1.17 10.65
N LYS A 152 -14.65 2.40 10.23
CA LYS A 152 -14.92 3.53 11.12
C LYS A 152 -16.44 3.70 11.29
N ASN A 153 -16.97 3.17 12.40
CA ASN A 153 -18.32 3.38 12.96
C ASN A 153 -19.42 3.84 11.96
N LYS A 154 -19.96 2.90 11.19
CA LYS A 154 -21.22 3.07 10.45
C LYS A 154 -22.29 2.10 10.99
N GLY A 155 -22.84 2.39 12.16
CA GLY A 155 -23.98 1.63 12.69
C GLY A 155 -23.68 0.24 13.26
N ILE A 156 -22.43 -0.23 13.22
CA ILE A 156 -21.95 -1.42 13.93
C ILE A 156 -20.83 -1.00 14.89
N ARG A 157 -20.91 -1.45 16.15
CA ARG A 157 -19.90 -1.23 17.18
C ARG A 157 -19.17 -2.53 17.51
N VAL A 158 -17.86 -2.47 17.50
CA VAL A 158 -16.99 -3.58 17.90
C VAL A 158 -16.37 -3.27 19.27
N GLU A 159 -16.76 -4.03 20.29
CA GLU A 159 -16.26 -3.93 21.66
C GLU A 159 -15.43 -5.17 21.99
N GLY A 160 -14.13 -5.12 21.69
CA GLY A 160 -13.24 -6.27 21.82
C GLY A 160 -13.62 -7.38 20.82
N ILE A 161 -14.12 -8.50 21.32
CA ILE A 161 -14.61 -9.63 20.50
C ILE A 161 -16.09 -9.53 20.13
N LYS A 162 -16.83 -8.60 20.76
CA LYS A 162 -18.27 -8.45 20.58
C LYS A 162 -18.58 -7.48 19.46
N VAL A 163 -19.59 -7.81 18.66
CA VAL A 163 -20.08 -7.00 17.56
C VAL A 163 -21.56 -6.72 17.78
N LYS A 164 -21.92 -5.44 17.85
CA LYS A 164 -23.27 -4.97 18.18
C LYS A 164 -23.78 -4.03 17.11
N LEU A 165 -25.07 -4.12 16.81
CA LEU A 165 -25.77 -3.13 16.01
C LEU A 165 -26.03 -1.88 16.86
N ASP A 166 -25.76 -0.69 16.32
CA ASP A 166 -26.04 0.58 17.00
C ASP A 166 -27.56 0.82 17.09
N SER A 167 -28.00 1.49 18.15
CA SER A 167 -29.40 1.60 18.55
C SER A 167 -30.30 2.19 17.46
N ASN A 168 -29.75 3.03 16.59
CA ASN A 168 -30.48 3.71 15.52
C ASN A 168 -30.89 2.79 14.35
N LEU A 169 -30.43 1.54 14.31
CA LEU A 169 -30.76 0.55 13.27
C LEU A 169 -31.58 -0.65 13.82
N LYS A 170 -31.88 -0.68 15.13
CA LYS A 170 -32.64 -1.78 15.76
C LYS A 170 -34.14 -1.75 15.44
N ASP A 171 -34.66 -0.61 14.98
CA ASP A 171 -36.10 -0.37 14.78
C ASP A 171 -36.51 -0.21 13.30
N THR A 172 -35.70 -0.72 12.36
CA THR A 172 -36.06 -0.78 10.92
C THR A 172 -36.21 -2.22 10.47
#